data_AF-A0A2E4XLZ2-F1
#
_entry.id   AF-A0A2E4XLZ2-F1
#
_cell.length_a   1.000
_cell.length_b   1.000
_cell.length_c   1.000
_cell.angle_alpha   90.00
_cell.angle_beta   90.00
_cell.angle_gamma   90.00
#
_symmetry.space_group_name_H-M   'P 1'
#
loop_
_entity.id
_entity.type
_entity.pdbx_description
1 polymer ?
#
loop_
_entity_poly.entity_id
_entity_poly.type
_entity_poly.pdbx_seq_one_letter_code
_entity_poly.pdbx_strand_id
1 'polypeptide(L)'
;MDLKNVLNESEQEESKSIRKHKKPVQLRDIENRSASNRKGGLIECETDEQIKDLLEKEKEDIYKQSWNKLDNGMKINRLKLYIDRETIENELSDEEVIQLKRLLMNACQSNKLNKNTDIIYDKEQCTIKTIKILKRKESRYILEINDVKKQKPTGKSKSNIERLIKSRN
;
A
#
# COMPACT_ATOMS: atom_id res chain seq x y z
N MET A 1 -48.86 0.13 -2.54
CA MET A 1 -49.29 0.87 -3.75
C MET A 1 -48.16 0.81 -4.75
N ASP A 2 -48.36 0.08 -5.85
CA ASP A 2 -47.34 -0.14 -6.87
C ASP A 2 -47.19 1.07 -7.79
N LEU A 3 -45.99 1.64 -7.85
CA LEU A 3 -45.65 2.85 -8.61
C LEU A 3 -45.52 2.63 -10.14
N LYS A 4 -45.76 1.41 -10.65
CA LYS A 4 -45.59 1.09 -12.07
C LYS A 4 -46.66 1.68 -13.00
N ASN A 5 -47.79 2.12 -12.47
CA ASN A 5 -48.89 2.66 -13.29
C ASN A 5 -48.84 4.18 -13.49
N VAL A 6 -47.91 4.90 -12.86
CA VAL A 6 -47.82 6.37 -12.98
C VAL A 6 -47.04 6.82 -14.22
N LEU A 7 -46.28 5.92 -14.85
CA LEU A 7 -45.42 6.24 -16.00
C LEU A 7 -46.00 5.83 -17.36
N ASN A 8 -47.23 5.32 -17.44
CA ASN A 8 -47.79 4.77 -18.67
C ASN A 8 -48.88 5.62 -19.36
N GLU A 9 -49.12 6.86 -18.93
CA GLU A 9 -50.03 7.77 -19.61
C GLU A 9 -49.29 8.98 -20.20
N SER A 10 -48.54 8.74 -21.29
CA SER A 10 -48.27 9.76 -22.34
C SER A 10 -47.51 9.19 -23.55
N GLU A 11 -47.71 7.92 -23.91
CA GLU A 11 -47.35 7.44 -25.25
C GLU A 11 -48.58 7.54 -26.16
N GLN A 12 -49.02 8.76 -26.43
CA GLN A 12 -49.69 9.03 -27.70
C GLN A 12 -48.60 9.05 -28.77
N GLU A 13 -48.59 7.99 -29.57
CA GLU A 13 -47.77 7.83 -30.76
C GLU A 13 -48.07 8.92 -31.81
N GLU A 14 -47.57 10.13 -31.62
CA GLU A 14 -47.23 10.98 -32.75
C GLU A 14 -45.91 10.46 -33.32
N SER A 15 -46.01 9.56 -34.29
CA SER A 15 -44.90 9.16 -35.16
C SER A 15 -44.48 10.36 -36.03
N LYS A 16 -43.87 11.37 -35.40
CA LYS A 16 -43.16 12.44 -36.09
C LYS A 16 -42.07 11.76 -36.90
N SER A 17 -42.20 11.80 -38.22
CA SER A 17 -41.18 11.39 -39.18
C SER A 17 -39.97 12.32 -39.01
N ILE A 18 -39.17 12.07 -37.98
CA ILE A 18 -37.93 12.78 -37.74
C ILE A 18 -36.98 12.31 -38.82
N ARG A 19 -36.57 13.22 -39.71
CA ARG A 19 -35.51 12.95 -40.69
C ARG A 19 -34.23 12.62 -39.93
N LYS A 20 -33.94 11.33 -39.78
CA LYS A 20 -32.67 10.87 -39.22
C LYS A 20 -31.57 11.20 -40.22
N HIS A 21 -30.84 12.29 -39.97
CA HIS A 21 -29.67 12.62 -40.76
C HIS A 21 -28.66 11.48 -40.66
N LYS A 22 -28.06 11.11 -41.80
CA LYS A 22 -26.98 10.12 -41.80
C LYS A 22 -25.86 10.65 -40.90
N LYS A 23 -25.34 9.81 -40.00
CA LYS A 23 -24.16 10.12 -39.19
C LYS A 23 -23.07 10.66 -40.12
N PRO A 24 -22.34 11.72 -39.72
CA PRO A 24 -21.24 12.24 -40.53
C PRO A 24 -20.23 11.12 -40.76
N VAL A 25 -19.62 11.12 -41.94
CA VAL A 25 -18.74 10.03 -42.44
C VAL A 25 -17.68 9.65 -41.41
N GLN A 26 -17.10 10.64 -40.72
CA GLN A 26 -16.13 10.44 -39.64
C GLN A 26 -16.64 9.55 -38.50
N LEU A 27 -17.87 9.77 -38.02
CA LEU A 27 -18.46 8.95 -36.95
C LEU A 27 -18.75 7.53 -37.44
N ARG A 28 -19.16 7.38 -38.70
CA ARG A 28 -19.41 6.08 -39.32
C ARG A 28 -18.11 5.31 -39.54
N ASP A 29 -17.04 5.99 -39.92
CA ASP A 29 -15.71 5.40 -40.12
C ASP A 29 -15.10 4.96 -38.79
N ILE A 30 -15.27 5.74 -37.71
CA ILE A 30 -14.86 5.36 -36.36
C ILE A 30 -15.62 4.12 -35.89
N GLU A 31 -16.93 4.07 -36.11
CA GLU A 31 -17.78 2.92 -35.75
C GLU A 31 -17.40 1.66 -36.53
N ASN A 32 -17.17 1.78 -37.83
CA ASN A 32 -16.73 0.67 -38.69
C ASN A 32 -15.31 0.20 -38.34
N ARG A 33 -14.38 1.13 -38.05
CA ARG A 33 -13.02 0.79 -37.56
C ARG A 33 -13.08 0.05 -36.22
N SER A 34 -13.93 0.51 -35.30
CA SER A 34 -14.10 -0.10 -33.99
C SER A 34 -14.82 -1.46 -34.06
N ALA A 35 -15.76 -1.63 -35.00
CA ALA A 35 -16.44 -2.89 -35.24
C ALA A 35 -15.51 -3.93 -35.91
N SER A 36 -14.63 -3.49 -36.81
CA SER A 36 -13.64 -4.35 -37.47
C SER A 36 -12.54 -4.80 -36.50
N ASN A 37 -12.07 -3.92 -35.62
CA ASN A 37 -11.07 -4.28 -34.60
C ASN A 37 -11.58 -5.29 -33.56
N ARG A 38 -12.90 -5.38 -33.33
CA ARG A 38 -13.49 -6.41 -32.47
C ARG A 38 -13.66 -7.77 -33.15
N LYS A 39 -13.46 -7.86 -34.47
CA LYS A 39 -13.66 -9.08 -35.27
C LYS A 39 -12.36 -9.79 -35.64
N GLY A 40 -11.22 -9.11 -35.55
CA GLY A 40 -9.89 -9.60 -35.97
C GLY A 40 -8.95 -10.04 -34.85
N GLY A 41 -9.35 -9.91 -33.59
CA GLY A 41 -8.61 -10.45 -32.46
C GLY A 41 -9.57 -10.60 -31.30
N LEU A 42 -9.63 -11.78 -30.70
CA LEU A 42 -10.01 -11.87 -29.29
C LEU A 42 -9.11 -10.87 -28.58
N ILE A 43 -9.68 -9.77 -28.10
CA ILE A 43 -9.08 -9.10 -26.97
C ILE A 43 -9.28 -10.14 -25.86
N GLU A 44 -8.26 -10.96 -25.59
CA GLU A 44 -8.15 -11.70 -24.35
C GLU A 44 -8.07 -10.64 -23.25
N CYS A 45 -9.22 -10.10 -22.87
CA CYS A 45 -9.37 -9.41 -21.63
C CYS A 45 -9.25 -10.48 -20.56
N GLU A 46 -8.26 -10.30 -19.68
CA GLU A 46 -8.05 -11.16 -18.52
C GLU A 46 -9.40 -11.33 -17.82
N THR A 47 -9.81 -12.57 -17.57
CA THR A 47 -11.05 -12.83 -16.84
C THR A 47 -10.92 -12.24 -15.45
N ASP A 48 -12.05 -11.89 -14.82
CA ASP A 48 -12.06 -11.37 -13.45
C ASP A 48 -11.31 -12.29 -12.46
N GLU A 49 -11.26 -13.59 -12.75
CA GLU A 49 -10.48 -14.60 -12.00
C GLU A 49 -8.97 -14.45 -12.24
N GLN A 50 -8.52 -14.29 -13.49
CA GLN A 50 -7.11 -14.06 -13.82
C GLN A 50 -6.60 -12.75 -13.18
N ILE A 51 -7.43 -11.71 -13.14
CA ILE A 51 -7.10 -10.43 -12.49
C ILE A 51 -6.93 -10.63 -10.98
N LYS A 52 -7.82 -11.39 -10.33
CA LYS A 52 -7.70 -11.71 -8.89
C LYS A 52 -6.42 -12.50 -8.60
N ASP A 53 -6.12 -13.51 -9.40
CA ASP A 53 -4.91 -14.32 -9.23
C ASP A 53 -3.63 -13.48 -9.37
N LEU A 54 -3.60 -12.53 -10.31
CA LEU A 54 -2.49 -11.59 -10.47
C LEU A 54 -2.34 -10.69 -9.24
N LEU A 55 -3.45 -10.15 -8.72
CA LEU A 55 -3.44 -9.31 -7.51
C LEU A 55 -2.97 -10.06 -6.26
N GLU A 56 -3.34 -11.33 -6.11
CA GLU A 56 -2.89 -12.17 -4.99
C GLU A 56 -1.39 -12.44 -5.06
N LYS A 57 -0.86 -12.77 -6.24
CA LYS A 57 0.59 -12.96 -6.45
C LYS A 57 1.38 -11.69 -6.15
N GLU A 58 0.93 -10.54 -6.64
CA GLU A 58 1.58 -9.26 -6.34
C GLU A 58 1.59 -8.97 -4.84
N LYS A 59 0.47 -9.23 -4.16
CA LYS A 59 0.38 -9.06 -2.71
C LYS A 59 1.40 -9.92 -1.97
N GLU A 60 1.58 -11.18 -2.38
CA GLU A 60 2.60 -12.05 -1.79
C GLU A 60 4.02 -11.53 -2.04
N ASP A 61 4.31 -11.08 -3.26
CA ASP A 61 5.63 -10.59 -3.64
C ASP A 61 6.01 -9.30 -2.90
N ILE A 62 5.03 -8.44 -2.58
CA ILE A 62 5.26 -7.26 -1.74
C ILE A 62 5.77 -7.67 -0.35
N TYR A 63 5.28 -8.77 0.23
CA TYR A 63 5.73 -9.22 1.53
C TYR A 63 7.11 -9.88 1.51
N LYS A 64 7.53 -10.47 0.37
CA LYS A 64 8.88 -11.03 0.21
C LYS A 64 9.99 -9.95 0.18
N GLN A 65 9.61 -8.68 0.10
CA GLN A 65 10.56 -7.57 0.14
C GLN A 65 11.26 -7.46 1.50
N SER A 66 12.43 -6.81 1.52
CA SER A 66 13.13 -6.52 2.77
C SER A 66 12.32 -5.57 3.65
N TRP A 67 12.36 -5.76 4.97
CA TRP A 67 11.61 -4.94 5.94
C TRP A 67 11.68 -3.43 5.70
N ASN A 68 12.86 -2.86 5.45
CA ASN A 68 13.00 -1.42 5.14
C ASN A 68 12.18 -0.96 3.91
N LYS A 69 12.01 -1.83 2.90
CA LYS A 69 11.25 -1.55 1.67
C LYS A 69 9.73 -1.74 1.83
N LEU A 70 9.26 -2.42 2.87
CA LEU A 70 7.83 -2.58 3.12
C LEU A 70 7.21 -1.23 3.44
N ASP A 71 6.02 -1.01 2.91
CA ASP A 71 5.23 0.17 3.25
C ASP A 71 4.70 0.09 4.69
N ASN A 72 4.39 1.26 5.27
CA ASN A 72 3.98 1.37 6.67
C ASN A 72 2.71 0.54 6.97
N GLY A 73 1.76 0.49 6.04
CA GLY A 73 0.56 -0.34 6.20
C GLY A 73 0.88 -1.84 6.30
N MET A 74 1.81 -2.32 5.47
CA MET A 74 2.25 -3.71 5.49
C MET A 74 3.03 -4.05 6.76
N LYS A 75 3.91 -3.13 7.21
CA LYS A 75 4.62 -3.24 8.48
C LYS A 75 3.65 -3.36 9.66
N ILE A 76 2.61 -2.52 9.69
CA ILE A 76 1.58 -2.56 10.74
C ILE A 76 0.85 -3.91 10.73
N ASN A 77 0.50 -4.45 9.56
CA ASN A 77 -0.14 -5.76 9.47
C ASN A 77 0.76 -6.85 10.06
N ARG A 78 2.04 -6.88 9.70
CA ARG A 78 3.00 -7.85 10.24
C ARG A 78 3.27 -7.67 11.74
N LEU A 79 3.23 -6.43 12.25
CA LEU A 79 3.34 -6.16 13.69
C LEU A 79 2.12 -6.69 14.46
N LYS A 80 0.91 -6.61 13.90
CA LYS A 80 -0.29 -7.21 14.52
C LYS A 80 -0.12 -8.73 14.67
N LEU A 81 0.27 -9.41 13.60
CA LEU A 81 0.54 -10.86 13.63
C LEU A 81 1.67 -11.25 14.60
N TYR A 82 2.62 -10.35 14.83
CA TYR A 82 3.66 -10.55 15.84
C TYR A 82 3.09 -10.43 17.26
N ILE A 83 2.30 -9.39 17.53
CA ILE A 83 1.64 -9.18 18.83
C ILE A 83 0.72 -10.36 19.17
N ASP A 84 -0.06 -10.86 18.21
CA ASP A 84 -0.99 -11.97 18.45
C ASP A 84 -0.21 -13.24 18.85
N ARG A 85 0.93 -13.52 18.19
CA ARG A 85 1.81 -14.63 18.56
C ARG A 85 2.44 -14.44 19.94
N GLU A 86 2.96 -13.24 20.22
CA GLU A 86 3.58 -12.92 21.50
C GLU A 86 2.57 -12.97 22.66
N THR A 87 1.31 -12.61 22.39
CA THR A 87 0.20 -12.72 23.35
C THR A 87 -0.08 -14.16 23.74
N ILE A 88 -0.08 -15.06 22.76
CA ILE A 88 -0.30 -16.50 22.97
C ILE A 88 0.91 -17.12 23.67
N GLU A 89 2.13 -16.78 23.24
CA GLU A 89 3.37 -17.40 23.76
C GLU A 89 3.69 -16.96 25.19
N ASN A 90 3.41 -15.71 25.55
CA ASN A 90 3.71 -15.15 26.87
C ASN A 90 2.47 -14.97 27.78
N GLU A 91 1.30 -15.45 27.35
CA GLU A 91 0.01 -15.31 28.05
C GLU A 91 -0.21 -13.88 28.58
N LEU A 92 -0.09 -12.90 27.68
CA LEU A 92 -0.21 -11.48 28.06
C LEU A 92 -1.64 -11.11 28.43
N SER A 93 -1.77 -10.25 29.44
CA SER A 93 -3.08 -9.67 29.81
C SER A 93 -3.56 -8.69 28.73
N ASP A 94 -4.88 -8.54 28.58
CA ASP A 94 -5.49 -7.60 27.62
C ASP A 94 -4.93 -6.18 27.73
N GLU A 95 -4.63 -5.73 28.96
CA GLU A 95 -4.02 -4.42 29.21
C GLU A 95 -2.61 -4.32 28.62
N GLU A 96 -1.79 -5.36 28.79
CA GLU A 96 -0.43 -5.42 28.28
C GLU A 96 -0.43 -5.50 26.74
N VAL A 97 -1.38 -6.23 26.15
CA VAL A 97 -1.57 -6.31 24.69
C VAL A 97 -1.91 -4.95 24.10
N ILE A 98 -2.83 -4.21 24.72
CA ILE A 98 -3.21 -2.86 24.29
C ILE A 98 -2.00 -1.91 24.38
N GLN A 99 -1.24 -1.97 25.47
CA GLN A 99 -0.03 -1.17 25.64
C GLN A 99 1.02 -1.50 24.58
N LEU A 100 1.31 -2.79 24.35
CA LEU A 100 2.26 -3.27 23.35
C LEU A 100 1.86 -2.82 21.94
N LYS A 101 0.58 -2.98 21.60
CA LYS A 101 0.02 -2.55 20.30
C LYS A 101 0.18 -1.06 20.07
N ARG A 102 -0.19 -0.23 21.06
CA ARG A 102 -0.03 1.24 20.97
C ARG A 102 1.44 1.61 20.78
N LEU A 103 2.33 1.00 21.56
CA LEU A 103 3.76 1.28 21.51
C LEU A 103 4.39 0.89 20.17
N LEU A 104 4.08 -0.30 19.63
CA LEU A 104 4.60 -0.73 18.33
C LEU A 104 4.02 0.08 17.17
N MET A 105 2.73 0.42 17.21
CA MET A 105 2.11 1.28 16.19
C MET A 105 2.72 2.68 16.18
N ASN A 106 2.89 3.30 17.35
CA ASN A 106 3.53 4.61 17.47
C ASN A 106 4.99 4.58 16.99
N ALA A 107 5.72 3.50 17.27
CA ALA A 107 7.11 3.32 16.81
C ALA A 107 7.21 3.09 15.30
N CYS A 108 6.22 2.42 14.71
CA CYS A 108 6.12 2.24 13.27
C CYS A 108 5.81 3.57 12.57
N GLN A 109 4.83 4.32 13.07
CA GLN A 109 4.46 5.65 12.56
C GLN A 109 5.60 6.67 12.69
N SER A 110 6.37 6.63 13.78
CA SER A 110 7.54 7.49 13.98
C SER A 110 8.81 7.01 13.25
N ASN A 111 8.69 5.99 12.40
CA ASN A 111 9.76 5.40 11.58
C ASN A 111 10.96 4.89 12.41
N LYS A 112 10.77 4.65 13.71
CA LYS A 112 11.80 4.15 14.62
C LYS A 112 12.07 2.66 14.42
N LEU A 113 11.09 1.95 13.88
CA LEU A 113 11.16 0.53 13.53
C LEU A 113 11.63 0.28 12.09
N ASN A 114 12.36 1.20 11.44
CA ASN A 114 12.72 1.00 10.03
C ASN A 114 14.03 0.23 9.80
N LYS A 115 14.87 0.12 10.83
CA LYS A 115 16.20 -0.48 10.68
C LYS A 115 16.12 -2.00 10.69
N ASN A 116 16.73 -2.62 9.67
CA ASN A 116 16.90 -4.08 9.62
C ASN A 116 17.77 -4.64 10.77
N THR A 117 18.56 -3.78 11.45
CA THR A 117 19.35 -4.20 12.62
C THR A 117 18.47 -4.53 13.82
N ASP A 118 17.34 -3.82 13.92
CA ASP A 118 16.49 -3.77 15.10
C ASP A 118 15.37 -4.83 15.01
N ILE A 119 15.04 -5.26 13.80
CA ILE A 119 13.96 -6.22 13.50
C ILE A 119 14.52 -7.35 12.64
N ILE A 120 14.39 -8.57 13.15
CA ILE A 120 14.68 -9.78 12.40
C ILE A 120 13.41 -10.16 11.64
N TYR A 121 13.41 -9.87 10.34
CA TYR A 121 12.33 -10.22 9.42
C TYR A 121 12.74 -11.39 8.52
N ASP A 122 11.88 -12.39 8.43
CA ASP A 122 12.04 -13.50 7.50
C ASP A 122 11.28 -13.21 6.20
N LYS A 123 12.01 -13.19 5.09
CA LYS A 123 11.45 -12.92 3.76
C LYS A 123 10.68 -14.12 3.21
N GLU A 124 11.10 -15.33 3.56
CA GLU A 124 10.48 -16.57 3.07
C GLU A 124 9.13 -16.79 3.76
N GLN A 125 9.14 -16.67 5.09
CA GLN A 125 7.92 -16.84 5.91
C GLN A 125 7.10 -15.55 6.01
N CYS A 126 7.57 -14.44 5.42
CA CYS A 126 6.95 -13.12 5.48
C CYS A 126 6.57 -12.66 6.91
N THR A 127 7.30 -13.12 7.93
CA THR A 127 6.97 -12.93 9.35
C THR A 127 8.11 -12.29 10.12
N ILE A 128 7.75 -11.51 11.13
CA ILE A 128 8.70 -10.97 12.10
C ILE A 128 9.07 -12.10 13.07
N LYS A 129 10.36 -12.43 13.17
CA LYS A 129 10.87 -13.44 14.10
C LYS A 129 11.12 -12.83 15.48
N THR A 130 11.79 -11.69 15.54
CA THR A 130 12.14 -11.04 16.81
C THR A 130 12.34 -9.54 16.62
N ILE A 131 11.84 -8.75 17.57
CA ILE A 131 12.09 -7.32 17.67
C ILE A 131 13.14 -7.08 18.76
N LYS A 132 14.39 -6.82 18.38
CA LYS A 132 15.51 -6.71 19.34
C LYS A 132 15.42 -5.49 20.25
N ILE A 133 14.76 -4.43 19.78
CA ILE A 133 14.62 -3.18 20.53
C ILE A 133 13.49 -3.24 21.56
N LEU A 134 12.68 -4.29 21.54
CA LEU A 134 11.59 -4.51 22.49
C LEU A 134 12.15 -5.21 23.73
N LYS A 135 12.14 -4.54 24.88
CA LYS A 135 12.50 -5.13 26.16
C LYS A 135 11.30 -5.17 27.09
N ARG A 136 11.09 -6.31 27.75
CA ARG A 136 10.12 -6.46 28.83
C ARG A 136 10.79 -6.09 30.15
N LYS A 137 10.28 -5.08 30.84
CA LYS A 137 10.71 -4.68 32.18
C LYS A 137 9.51 -4.75 33.13
N GLU A 138 9.51 -5.71 34.05
CA GLU A 138 8.58 -5.79 35.19
C GLU A 138 7.10 -5.50 34.81
N SER A 139 6.57 -6.20 33.80
CA SER A 139 5.20 -6.03 33.24
C SER A 139 4.97 -4.87 32.27
N ARG A 140 6.00 -4.11 31.88
CA ARG A 140 5.88 -3.09 30.82
C ARG A 140 6.85 -3.34 29.67
N TYR A 141 6.35 -3.18 28.46
CA TYR A 141 7.18 -3.17 27.26
C TYR A 141 7.78 -1.78 27.06
N ILE A 142 9.09 -1.73 26.88
CA ILE A 142 9.83 -0.49 26.61
C ILE A 142 10.63 -0.69 25.33
N LEU A 143 10.62 0.30 24.44
CA LEU A 143 11.49 0.34 23.27
C LEU A 143 12.78 1.05 23.63
N GLU A 144 13.88 0.32 23.59
CA GLU A 144 15.21 0.88 23.74
C GLU A 144 15.71 1.37 22.38
N ILE A 145 15.26 2.55 21.98
CA ILE A 145 15.74 3.21 20.77
C ILE A 145 17.02 3.96 21.13
N ASN A 146 18.16 3.47 20.67
CA ASN A 146 19.41 4.21 20.67
C ASN A 146 19.30 5.34 19.62
N ASP A 147 18.72 6.46 20.02
CA ASP A 147 18.79 7.70 19.26
C ASP A 147 20.23 8.18 19.27
N VAL A 148 21.00 7.78 18.26
CA VAL A 148 22.27 8.43 17.93
C VAL A 148 21.90 9.86 17.58
N LYS A 149 22.01 10.77 18.57
CA LYS A 149 21.88 12.20 18.35
C LYS A 149 22.80 12.52 17.18
N LYS A 150 22.22 12.86 16.02
CA LYS A 150 23.00 13.33 14.87
C LYS A 150 23.76 14.55 15.40
N GLN A 151 25.05 14.39 15.69
CA GLN A 151 25.88 15.53 16.00
C GLN A 151 25.77 16.42 14.76
N LYS A 152 25.20 17.62 14.92
CA LYS A 152 25.36 18.66 13.90
C LYS A 152 26.87 18.73 13.64
N PRO A 153 27.33 18.66 12.38
CA PRO A 153 28.75 18.87 12.12
C PRO A 153 29.11 20.24 12.69
N THR A 154 29.79 20.26 13.84
CA THR A 154 30.30 21.48 14.46
C THR A 154 31.56 21.83 13.70
N GLY A 155 31.34 22.43 12.54
CA GLY A 155 32.38 22.85 11.62
C GLY A 155 31.69 23.26 10.35
N LYS A 156 31.76 24.57 10.02
CA LYS A 156 31.32 25.06 8.72
C LYS A 156 31.95 24.15 7.66
N SER A 157 31.13 23.46 6.87
CA SER A 157 31.63 22.71 5.71
C SER A 157 32.47 23.68 4.89
N LYS A 158 33.78 23.45 4.81
CA LYS A 158 34.65 24.31 4.02
C LYS A 158 34.08 24.35 2.61
N SER A 159 33.80 25.57 2.15
CA SER A 159 33.30 25.77 0.80
C SER A 159 34.29 25.15 -0.19
N ASN A 160 33.82 24.78 -1.39
CA ASN A 160 34.73 24.27 -2.42
C ASN A 160 35.90 25.24 -2.69
N ILE A 161 35.67 26.55 -2.48
CA ILE A 161 36.67 27.61 -2.57
C ILE A 161 37.71 27.52 -1.44
N GLU A 162 37.29 27.33 -0.18
CA GLU A 162 38.22 27.16 0.94
C GLU A 162 39.11 25.91 0.78
N ARG A 163 38.57 24.83 0.19
CA ARG A 163 39.36 23.63 -0.13
C ARG A 163 40.42 23.93 -1.20
N LEU A 164 40.05 24.70 -2.23
CA LEU A 164 40.95 25.08 -3.32
C LEU A 164 42.10 25.98 -2.85
N ILE A 165 41.81 26.98 -2.00
CA ILE A 165 42.82 27.92 -1.48
C ILE A 165 43.83 27.21 -0.59
N LYS A 166 43.39 26.29 0.28
CA LYS A 166 44.31 25.54 1.15
C LYS A 166 45.22 24.58 0.35
N SER A 167 44.77 24.03 -0.77
CA SER A 167 45.57 23.10 -1.58
C SER A 167 46.73 23.75 -2.35
N ARG A 168 46.74 25.09 -2.45
CA ARG A 168 47.74 25.86 -3.22
C ARG A 168 48.85 26.47 -2.37
N ASN A 169 48.80 26.30 -1.04
CA ASN A 169 49.89 26.63 -0.11
C ASN A 169 50.56 25.34 0.36
#